data_AF-J5XH49-F1
#
_entry.id   AF-J5XH49-F1
#
_cell.length_a   1.000
_cell.length_b   1.000
_cell.length_c   1.000
_cell.angle_alpha   90.00
_cell.angle_beta   90.00
_cell.angle_gamma   90.00
#
_symmetry.space_group_name_H-M   'P 1'
#
loop_
_entity.id
_entity.type
_entity.pdbx_description
1 polymer ?
#
loop_
_entity_poly.entity_id
_entity_poly.type
_entity_poly.pdbx_seq_one_letter_code
_entity_poly.pdbx_strand_id
1 'polypeptide(L)'
;MKDRFYLVSLRDTVGSNTAFHSHHGRGYSTDQRNARVYTREEAQRAWNTGREFDLPVDADAVDRHLVFHVDHQFVPGKTILSESATKYVGFVNGQWDGNDLFWLADAGTTTDFSLARVFDSPQADRPDVVWLPHHIPDAAKRPTFSVERIDRRKMTQGAGLLMPAWLKRQNRRQSKGLTRWNCPGCGRISWQQNPYDFDGCRFCI
;
A
#
# COMPACT_ATOMS: atom_id res chain seq x y z
N MET A 1 2.29 -17.37 -17.99
CA MET A 1 3.13 -16.40 -17.26
C MET A 1 2.38 -15.09 -17.20
N LYS A 2 2.71 -14.20 -16.24
CA LYS A 2 2.10 -12.87 -16.16
C LYS A 2 2.90 -11.91 -17.03
N ASP A 3 2.20 -11.07 -17.78
CA ASP A 3 2.81 -10.15 -18.75
C ASP A 3 2.52 -8.67 -18.47
N ARG A 4 1.73 -8.35 -17.43
CA ARG A 4 1.45 -6.98 -16.99
C ARG A 4 1.91 -6.77 -15.56
N PHE A 5 2.71 -5.72 -15.37
CA PHE A 5 3.23 -5.34 -14.06
C PHE A 5 3.07 -3.85 -13.82
N TYR A 6 2.88 -3.48 -12.56
CA TYR A 6 3.13 -2.13 -12.09
C TYR A 6 4.49 -2.07 -11.42
N LEU A 7 5.15 -0.91 -11.47
CA LEU A 7 6.29 -0.63 -10.61
C LEU A 7 5.81 0.24 -9.44
N VAL A 8 6.03 -0.20 -8.22
CA VAL A 8 5.62 0.52 -7.01
C VAL A 8 6.82 0.96 -6.18
N SER A 9 6.70 2.09 -5.49
CA SER A 9 7.66 2.52 -4.46
C SER A 9 7.17 2.07 -3.09
N LEU A 10 8.06 1.39 -2.37
CA LEU A 10 7.87 0.98 -0.98
C LEU A 10 8.27 2.08 0.02
N ARG A 11 8.74 3.23 -0.47
CA ARG A 11 9.19 4.35 0.35
C ARG A 11 8.27 5.56 0.24
N ASP A 12 7.82 5.88 -0.97
CA ASP A 12 7.09 7.11 -1.27
C ASP A 12 5.56 6.91 -1.12
N THR A 13 5.14 6.09 -0.16
CA THR A 13 3.73 5.76 0.14
C THR A 13 3.02 6.95 0.78
N VAL A 14 1.71 7.06 0.60
CA VAL A 14 0.89 8.12 1.22
C VAL A 14 -0.23 7.47 2.02
N GLY A 15 -0.19 7.66 3.34
CA GLY A 15 -1.03 6.87 4.26
C GLY A 15 -0.75 5.37 4.07
N SER A 16 -1.80 4.57 4.07
CA SER A 16 -1.72 3.12 3.81
C SER A 16 -1.57 2.75 2.32
N ASN A 17 -1.59 3.72 1.39
CA ASN A 17 -1.58 3.45 -0.04
C ASN A 17 -0.18 3.34 -0.63
N THR A 18 -0.09 2.41 -1.59
CA THR A 18 1.09 2.22 -2.42
C THR A 18 1.19 3.35 -3.45
N ALA A 19 2.42 3.79 -3.70
CA ALA A 19 2.74 4.72 -4.77
C ALA A 19 3.18 3.98 -6.03
N PHE A 20 2.43 4.14 -7.11
CA PHE A 20 2.75 3.64 -8.45
C PHE A 20 3.70 4.59 -9.17
N HIS A 21 4.64 4.06 -9.95
CA HIS A 21 5.36 4.84 -10.94
C HIS A 21 4.37 5.31 -12.01
N SER A 22 4.29 6.63 -12.19
CA SER A 22 3.38 7.24 -13.14
C SER A 22 3.86 7.09 -14.58
N HIS A 23 2.93 7.22 -15.54
CA HIS A 23 3.28 7.31 -16.96
C HIS A 23 4.37 8.37 -17.23
N HIS A 24 5.24 8.07 -18.20
CA HIS A 24 6.32 8.95 -18.65
C HIS A 24 7.33 9.42 -17.58
N GLY A 25 7.47 8.70 -16.46
CA GLY A 25 8.46 9.05 -15.43
C GLY A 25 8.12 10.31 -14.64
N ARG A 26 6.85 10.72 -14.64
CA ARG A 26 6.35 11.93 -13.94
C ARG A 26 6.18 11.71 -12.43
N GLY A 27 7.13 11.01 -11.80
CA GLY A 27 7.09 10.69 -10.37
C GLY A 27 6.10 9.59 -10.02
N TYR A 28 5.33 9.81 -8.97
CA TYR A 28 4.51 8.80 -8.30
C TYR A 28 3.05 9.22 -8.17
N SER A 29 2.15 8.23 -8.16
CA SER A 29 0.71 8.43 -7.95
C SER A 29 0.14 7.28 -7.11
N THR A 30 -0.80 7.58 -6.21
CA THR A 30 -1.62 6.57 -5.52
C THR A 30 -2.84 6.15 -6.33
N ASP A 31 -3.22 6.93 -7.34
CA ASP A 31 -4.25 6.58 -8.31
C ASP A 31 -3.71 5.57 -9.33
N GLN A 32 -4.24 4.35 -9.29
CA GLN A 32 -3.85 3.25 -10.19
C GLN A 32 -4.09 3.59 -11.68
N ARG A 33 -5.04 4.47 -12.00
CA ARG A 33 -5.31 4.87 -13.40
C ARG A 33 -4.13 5.61 -14.04
N ASN A 34 -3.26 6.20 -13.22
CA ASN A 34 -2.06 6.90 -13.67
C ASN A 34 -0.82 5.99 -13.65
N ALA A 35 -0.95 4.74 -13.18
CA ALA A 35 0.15 3.80 -13.06
C ALA A 35 0.62 3.32 -14.44
N ARG A 36 1.92 3.43 -14.70
CA ARG A 36 2.50 2.84 -15.90
C ARG A 36 2.40 1.32 -15.83
N VAL A 37 1.81 0.73 -16.87
CA VAL A 37 1.86 -0.72 -17.11
C VAL A 37 3.15 -1.06 -17.82
N TYR A 38 3.88 -2.05 -17.29
CA TYR A 38 5.10 -2.60 -17.85
C TYR A 38 4.81 -3.99 -18.40
N THR A 39 5.43 -4.34 -19.52
CA THR A 39 5.57 -5.75 -19.89
C THR A 39 6.49 -6.47 -18.89
N ARG A 40 6.51 -7.80 -18.92
CA ARG A 40 7.43 -8.59 -18.09
C ARG A 40 8.90 -8.20 -18.31
N GLU A 41 9.33 -8.04 -19.56
CA GLU A 41 10.70 -7.68 -19.91
C GLU A 41 11.04 -6.25 -19.45
N GLU A 42 10.10 -5.31 -19.61
CA GLU A 42 10.27 -3.94 -19.14
C GLU A 42 10.34 -3.87 -17.61
N ALA A 43 9.47 -4.60 -16.92
CA ALA A 43 9.44 -4.68 -15.46
C ALA A 43 10.74 -5.29 -14.92
N GLN A 44 11.22 -6.38 -15.53
CA GLN A 44 12.51 -6.98 -15.17
C GLN A 44 13.67 -6.01 -15.40
N ARG A 45 13.68 -5.31 -16.53
CA ARG A 45 14.70 -4.30 -16.84
C ARG A 45 14.68 -3.16 -15.82
N ALA A 46 13.49 -2.63 -15.52
CA ALA A 46 13.31 -1.56 -14.54
C ALA A 46 13.76 -2.00 -13.15
N TRP A 47 13.47 -3.23 -12.72
CA TRP A 47 13.92 -3.75 -11.43
C TRP A 47 15.43 -3.97 -11.39
N ASN A 48 16.02 -4.44 -12.49
CA ASN A 48 17.46 -4.67 -12.61
C ASN A 48 18.28 -3.37 -12.45
N THR A 49 17.72 -2.22 -12.78
CA THR A 49 18.42 -0.91 -12.70
C THR A 49 17.76 0.08 -11.74
N GLY A 50 16.69 -0.33 -11.05
CA GLY A 50 15.89 0.51 -10.18
C GLY A 50 16.52 0.70 -8.80
N ARG A 51 15.77 1.34 -7.89
CA ARG A 51 16.19 1.52 -6.49
C ARG A 51 15.75 0.33 -5.64
N GLU A 52 16.37 0.20 -4.47
CA GLU A 52 16.11 -0.90 -3.51
C GLU A 52 14.64 -1.00 -3.04
N PHE A 53 13.93 0.12 -3.08
CA PHE A 53 12.53 0.23 -2.70
C PHE A 53 11.57 0.26 -3.89
N ASP A 54 12.07 0.18 -5.12
CA ASP A 54 11.23 0.00 -6.30
C ASP A 54 10.96 -1.50 -6.52
N LEU A 55 9.68 -1.87 -6.58
CA LEU A 55 9.24 -3.26 -6.65
C LEU A 55 8.25 -3.45 -7.80
N PRO A 56 8.56 -4.28 -8.82
CA PRO A 56 7.57 -4.65 -9.82
C PRO A 56 6.57 -5.65 -9.22
N VAL A 57 5.27 -5.44 -9.41
CA VAL A 57 4.20 -6.29 -8.89
C VAL A 57 3.22 -6.68 -9.99
N ASP A 58 2.71 -7.91 -9.95
CA ASP A 58 1.67 -8.44 -10.86
C ASP A 58 0.45 -7.51 -10.87
N ALA A 59 0.19 -6.91 -12.04
CA ALA A 59 -0.89 -5.95 -12.20
C ALA A 59 -2.26 -6.58 -11.93
N ASP A 60 -2.48 -7.83 -12.35
CA ASP A 60 -3.77 -8.48 -12.13
C ASP A 60 -4.01 -8.76 -10.64
N ALA A 61 -2.95 -9.02 -9.88
CA ALA A 61 -3.04 -9.20 -8.43
C ALA A 61 -3.35 -7.90 -7.70
N VAL A 62 -2.79 -6.78 -8.17
CA VAL A 62 -3.15 -5.45 -7.69
C VAL A 62 -4.61 -5.13 -8.02
N ASP A 63 -5.00 -5.28 -9.28
CA ASP A 63 -6.32 -4.88 -9.78
C ASP A 63 -7.48 -5.60 -9.04
N ARG A 64 -7.27 -6.86 -8.62
CA ARG A 64 -8.25 -7.63 -7.82
C ARG A 64 -8.50 -7.09 -6.41
N HIS A 65 -7.63 -6.21 -5.93
CA HIS A 65 -7.65 -5.70 -4.55
C HIS A 65 -7.71 -4.17 -4.50
N LEU A 66 -8.03 -3.53 -5.62
CA LEU A 66 -8.27 -2.09 -5.66
C LEU A 66 -9.51 -1.76 -4.85
N VAL A 67 -9.41 -0.67 -4.11
CA VAL A 67 -10.52 -0.05 -3.37
C VAL A 67 -10.60 1.41 -3.78
N PHE A 68 -11.76 2.04 -3.59
CA PHE A 68 -11.94 3.43 -3.97
C PHE A 68 -11.69 4.34 -2.78
N HIS A 69 -10.76 5.26 -2.92
CA HIS A 69 -10.51 6.31 -1.94
C HIS A 69 -10.78 7.68 -2.56
N VAL A 70 -10.95 8.68 -1.69
CA VAL A 70 -11.17 10.08 -2.10
C VAL A 70 -10.17 10.94 -1.36
N ASP A 71 -9.39 11.68 -2.12
CA ASP A 71 -8.43 12.64 -1.58
C ASP A 71 -9.16 13.86 -1.02
N HIS A 72 -8.85 14.25 0.20
CA HIS A 72 -9.40 15.46 0.81
C HIS A 72 -9.05 16.73 0.01
N GLN A 73 -7.99 16.70 -0.81
CA GLN A 73 -7.56 17.84 -1.64
C GLN A 73 -8.46 18.07 -2.86
N PHE A 74 -9.25 17.07 -3.28
CA PHE A 74 -10.11 17.14 -4.46
C PHE A 74 -11.60 17.28 -4.15
N VAL A 75 -11.95 17.42 -2.87
CA VAL A 75 -13.34 17.65 -2.45
C VAL A 75 -13.43 18.80 -1.44
N PRO A 76 -14.61 19.44 -1.30
CA PRO A 76 -14.79 20.51 -0.34
C PRO A 76 -14.66 20.02 1.11
N GLY A 77 -13.83 20.70 1.91
CA GLY A 77 -13.65 20.44 3.34
C GLY A 77 -14.75 20.98 4.26
N LYS A 78 -15.92 21.34 3.70
CA LYS A 78 -17.06 21.90 4.43
C LYS A 78 -18.36 21.34 3.89
N THR A 79 -19.39 21.29 4.73
CA THR A 79 -20.70 20.76 4.34
C THR A 79 -21.28 21.55 3.17
N ILE A 80 -21.77 20.81 2.17
CA ILE A 80 -22.50 21.37 1.03
C ILE A 80 -23.91 20.81 1.08
N LEU A 81 -24.89 21.71 1.10
CA LEU A 81 -26.30 21.37 0.99
C LEU A 81 -26.76 21.76 -0.40
N SER A 82 -27.51 20.88 -1.06
CA SER A 82 -28.13 21.14 -2.34
C SER A 82 -29.57 20.67 -2.32
N GLU A 83 -30.49 21.54 -2.74
CA GLU A 83 -31.91 21.22 -2.88
C GLU A 83 -32.16 20.11 -3.92
N SER A 84 -31.25 19.96 -4.90
CA SER A 84 -31.33 18.92 -5.93
C SER A 84 -30.70 17.59 -5.52
N ALA A 85 -29.95 17.55 -4.43
CA ALA A 85 -29.27 16.33 -3.99
C ALA A 85 -30.18 15.49 -3.10
N THR A 86 -30.43 14.25 -3.54
CA THR A 86 -31.24 13.27 -2.81
C THR A 86 -30.40 12.25 -2.03
N LYS A 87 -29.06 12.32 -2.16
CA LYS A 87 -28.11 11.39 -1.54
C LYS A 87 -26.89 12.13 -1.05
N TYR A 88 -26.50 11.83 0.18
CA TYR A 88 -25.37 12.41 0.89
C TYR A 88 -24.47 11.32 1.47
N VAL A 89 -23.22 11.69 1.65
CA VAL A 89 -22.23 10.93 2.42
C VAL A 89 -21.57 11.86 3.41
N GLY A 90 -21.23 11.33 4.58
CA GLY A 90 -20.54 12.07 5.64
C GLY A 90 -19.11 11.56 5.79
N PHE A 91 -18.15 12.44 5.97
CA PHE A 91 -16.79 12.10 6.41
C PHE A 91 -16.42 12.84 7.70
N VAL A 92 -15.54 12.24 8.50
CA VAL A 92 -15.10 12.83 9.77
C VAL A 92 -14.12 13.97 9.50
N ASN A 93 -14.45 15.16 10.00
CA ASN A 93 -13.64 16.35 9.79
C ASN A 93 -12.27 16.22 10.47
N GLY A 94 -11.20 16.58 9.75
CA GLY A 94 -9.84 16.57 10.27
C GLY A 94 -9.22 15.19 10.50
N GLN A 95 -9.85 14.10 10.04
CA GLN A 95 -9.28 12.74 10.12
C GLN A 95 -9.05 12.16 8.73
N TRP A 96 -7.80 11.83 8.40
CA TRP A 96 -7.39 11.28 7.11
C TRP A 96 -6.34 10.17 7.28
N ASP A 97 -6.34 9.19 6.39
CA ASP A 97 -5.22 8.25 6.20
C ASP A 97 -4.35 8.74 5.03
N GLY A 98 -3.23 9.38 5.37
CA GLY A 98 -2.49 10.18 4.40
C GLY A 98 -3.38 11.29 3.86
N ASN A 99 -3.86 11.12 2.62
CA ASN A 99 -4.76 12.07 1.98
C ASN A 99 -6.24 11.60 1.95
N ASP A 100 -6.52 10.36 2.34
CA ASP A 100 -7.83 9.77 2.10
C ASP A 100 -8.80 10.02 3.26
N LEU A 101 -10.03 10.39 2.91
CA LEU A 101 -11.09 10.70 3.87
C LEU A 101 -11.60 9.46 4.60
N PHE A 102 -11.89 9.60 5.90
CA PHE A 102 -12.65 8.63 6.68
C PHE A 102 -14.16 8.88 6.57
N TRP A 103 -14.84 8.03 5.81
CA TRP A 103 -16.28 8.04 5.60
C TRP A 103 -17.02 7.39 6.76
N LEU A 104 -18.22 7.90 7.07
CA LEU A 104 -19.17 7.18 7.91
C LEU A 104 -19.63 5.91 7.18
N ALA A 105 -19.66 4.79 7.90
CA ALA A 105 -20.15 3.50 7.42
C ALA A 105 -21.10 2.88 8.46
N ASP A 106 -21.75 1.77 8.10
CA ASP A 106 -22.67 1.09 9.03
C ASP A 106 -21.98 0.59 10.31
N ALA A 107 -20.69 0.22 10.20
CA ALA A 107 -19.89 -0.31 11.30
C ALA A 107 -18.73 0.62 11.71
N GLY A 108 -18.98 1.93 11.80
CA GLY A 108 -17.99 2.93 12.22
C GLY A 108 -17.51 3.80 11.07
N THR A 109 -16.21 3.82 10.82
CA THR A 109 -15.59 4.63 9.75
C THR A 109 -14.72 3.78 8.83
N THR A 110 -14.64 4.17 7.56
CA THR A 110 -13.86 3.48 6.53
C THR A 110 -13.22 4.48 5.58
N THR A 111 -12.05 4.16 5.04
CA THR A 111 -11.44 4.95 3.96
C THR A 111 -11.92 4.47 2.58
N ASP A 112 -12.42 3.24 2.47
CA ASP A 112 -13.03 2.70 1.25
C ASP A 112 -14.41 3.33 1.01
N PHE A 113 -14.46 4.25 0.06
CA PHE A 113 -15.65 4.98 -0.34
C PHE A 113 -16.78 4.07 -0.83
N SER A 114 -16.46 2.88 -1.35
CA SER A 114 -17.50 1.93 -1.76
C SER A 114 -18.31 1.35 -0.59
N LEU A 115 -17.78 1.48 0.63
CA LEU A 115 -18.42 1.07 1.88
C LEU A 115 -19.00 2.27 2.65
N ALA A 116 -18.91 3.49 2.09
CA ALA A 116 -19.48 4.67 2.71
C ALA A 116 -21.01 4.55 2.78
N ARG A 117 -21.57 4.84 3.96
CA ARG A 117 -23.01 4.87 4.13
C ARG A 117 -23.59 6.06 3.38
N VAL A 118 -24.63 5.78 2.58
CA VAL A 118 -25.39 6.81 1.87
C VAL A 118 -26.63 7.16 2.69
N PHE A 119 -26.86 8.46 2.85
CA PHE A 119 -27.97 9.02 3.61
C PHE A 119 -28.87 9.84 2.67
N ASP A 120 -30.17 9.83 2.93
CA ASP A 120 -31.12 10.66 2.17
C ASP A 120 -30.99 12.15 2.53
N SER A 121 -30.47 12.46 3.73
CA SER A 121 -30.19 13.82 4.18
C SER A 121 -29.02 13.87 5.17
N PRO A 122 -28.33 15.02 5.26
CA PRO A 122 -27.31 15.27 6.29
C PRO A 122 -27.89 15.19 7.71
N GLN A 123 -27.11 14.66 8.65
CA GLN A 123 -27.51 14.60 10.06
C GLN A 123 -26.93 15.81 10.83
N ALA A 124 -27.82 16.63 11.40
CA ALA A 124 -27.46 17.89 12.06
C ALA A 124 -26.82 17.70 13.46
N ASP A 125 -26.96 16.52 14.07
CA ASP A 125 -26.44 16.15 15.38
C ASP A 125 -24.96 15.73 15.36
N ARG A 126 -24.31 15.77 14.19
CA ARG A 126 -22.91 15.36 13.98
C ARG A 126 -22.04 16.55 13.53
N PRO A 127 -21.67 17.48 14.45
CA PRO A 127 -20.86 18.66 14.11
C PRO A 127 -19.41 18.30 13.73
N ASP A 128 -18.96 17.09 14.06
CA ASP A 128 -17.68 16.51 13.67
C ASP A 128 -17.67 15.98 12.22
N VAL A 129 -18.80 16.02 11.51
CA VAL A 129 -18.96 15.43 10.18
C VAL A 129 -19.20 16.50 9.12
N VAL A 130 -18.48 16.36 8.00
CA VAL A 130 -18.73 17.13 6.78
C VAL A 130 -19.61 16.31 5.86
N TRP A 131 -20.72 16.92 5.42
CA TRP A 131 -21.69 16.27 4.54
C TRP A 131 -21.56 16.78 3.11
N LEU A 132 -21.40 15.87 2.16
CA LEU A 132 -21.33 16.19 0.73
C LEU A 132 -22.43 15.44 -0.04
N PRO A 133 -23.05 16.06 -1.06
CA PRO A 133 -23.82 15.33 -2.04
C PRO A 133 -22.98 14.20 -2.64
N HIS A 134 -23.53 12.98 -2.70
CA HIS A 134 -22.79 11.77 -3.07
C HIS A 134 -22.01 11.90 -4.39
N HIS A 135 -22.57 12.60 -5.39
CA HIS A 135 -21.94 12.75 -6.70
C HIS A 135 -20.58 13.48 -6.68
N ILE A 136 -20.32 14.32 -5.67
CA ILE A 136 -19.06 15.07 -5.55
C ILE A 136 -17.88 14.12 -5.27
N PRO A 137 -17.86 13.37 -4.15
CA PRO A 137 -16.80 12.40 -3.90
C PRO A 137 -16.83 11.24 -4.89
N ASP A 138 -18.00 10.85 -5.41
CA ASP A 138 -18.09 9.80 -6.42
C ASP A 138 -17.34 10.13 -7.71
N ALA A 139 -17.38 11.41 -8.13
CA ALA A 139 -16.61 11.91 -9.26
C ALA A 139 -15.10 12.05 -8.95
N ALA A 140 -14.76 12.34 -7.69
CA ALA A 140 -13.37 12.52 -7.25
C ALA A 140 -12.65 11.22 -6.86
N LYS A 141 -13.38 10.10 -6.70
CA LYS A 141 -12.78 8.84 -6.24
C LYS A 141 -11.71 8.32 -7.19
N ARG A 142 -10.72 7.65 -6.60
CA ARG A 142 -9.62 6.99 -7.30
C ARG A 142 -9.46 5.55 -6.82
N PRO A 143 -9.16 4.61 -7.72
CA PRO A 143 -8.75 3.27 -7.30
C PRO A 143 -7.33 3.32 -6.73
N THR A 144 -7.14 2.76 -5.53
CA THR A 144 -5.82 2.66 -4.88
C THR A 144 -5.57 1.23 -4.38
N PHE A 145 -4.33 0.96 -3.99
CA PHE A 145 -3.90 -0.35 -3.49
C PHE A 145 -3.10 -0.20 -2.20
N SER A 146 -3.50 -0.94 -1.15
CA SER A 146 -2.83 -0.91 0.15
C SER A 146 -1.45 -1.58 0.11
N VAL A 147 -0.47 -0.94 0.76
CA VAL A 147 0.91 -1.45 0.89
C VAL A 147 0.94 -2.78 1.62
N GLU A 148 0.06 -2.97 2.60
CA GLU A 148 -0.01 -4.19 3.42
C GLU A 148 -0.42 -5.42 2.60
N ARG A 149 -1.09 -5.22 1.46
CA ARG A 149 -1.49 -6.30 0.54
C ARG A 149 -0.36 -6.75 -0.39
N ILE A 150 0.82 -6.11 -0.34
CA ILE A 150 1.97 -6.52 -1.16
C ILE A 150 2.55 -7.84 -0.64
N ASP A 151 2.21 -8.94 -1.31
CA ASP A 151 2.92 -10.21 -1.17
C ASP A 151 4.10 -10.25 -2.16
N ARG A 152 5.28 -9.82 -1.70
CA ARG A 152 6.49 -9.77 -2.53
C ARG A 152 6.82 -11.12 -3.16
N ARG A 153 6.55 -12.23 -2.48
CA ARG A 153 6.89 -13.56 -3.01
C ARG A 153 5.95 -13.94 -4.13
N LYS A 154 4.64 -13.79 -3.95
CA LYS A 154 3.65 -14.18 -4.96
C LYS A 154 3.59 -13.18 -6.10
N MET A 155 3.52 -11.88 -5.81
CA MET A 155 3.28 -10.83 -6.80
C MET A 155 4.51 -10.48 -7.64
N THR A 156 5.72 -10.90 -7.24
CA THR A 156 6.94 -10.59 -8.00
C THR A 156 7.61 -11.85 -8.54
N GLN A 157 8.18 -12.68 -7.65
CA GLN A 157 8.90 -13.88 -8.03
C GLN A 157 7.96 -14.99 -8.52
N GLY A 158 6.82 -15.18 -7.84
CA GLY A 158 5.76 -16.08 -8.28
C GLY A 158 5.12 -15.67 -9.60
N ALA A 159 5.18 -14.39 -9.95
CA ALA A 159 4.74 -13.86 -11.23
C ALA A 159 5.79 -14.00 -12.35
N GLY A 160 6.99 -14.53 -12.05
CA GLY A 160 8.03 -14.85 -13.04
C GLY A 160 9.16 -13.84 -13.15
N LEU A 161 9.25 -12.86 -12.23
CA LEU A 161 10.39 -11.93 -12.17
C LEU A 161 11.52 -12.47 -11.28
N LEU A 162 12.75 -12.18 -11.67
CA LEU A 162 13.93 -12.60 -10.95
C LEU A 162 14.52 -11.43 -10.16
N MET A 163 14.71 -11.64 -8.85
CA MET A 163 15.34 -10.62 -8.02
C MET A 163 16.75 -10.29 -8.54
N PRO A 164 17.07 -9.00 -8.76
CA PRO A 164 18.37 -8.57 -9.27
C PRO A 164 19.54 -8.97 -8.37
N ALA A 165 20.69 -9.26 -8.98
CA ALA A 165 21.88 -9.70 -8.24
C ALA A 165 22.42 -8.63 -7.27
N TRP A 166 22.33 -7.35 -7.64
CA TRP A 166 22.71 -6.25 -6.74
C TRP A 166 21.80 -6.20 -5.51
N LEU A 167 20.48 -6.34 -5.69
CA LEU A 167 19.50 -6.31 -4.60
C LEU A 167 19.67 -7.54 -3.68
N LYS A 168 19.93 -8.72 -4.26
CA LYS A 168 20.29 -9.93 -3.48
C LYS A 168 21.52 -9.69 -2.60
N ARG A 169 22.59 -9.08 -3.15
CA ARG A 169 23.82 -8.78 -2.40
C ARG A 169 23.56 -7.77 -1.28
N GLN A 170 22.74 -6.76 -1.54
CA GLN A 170 22.39 -5.76 -0.55
C GLN A 170 21.57 -6.36 0.60
N ASN A 171 20.54 -7.16 0.29
CA ASN A 171 19.74 -7.85 1.30
C ASN A 171 20.56 -8.82 2.17
N ARG A 172 21.61 -9.45 1.60
CA ARG A 172 22.55 -10.29 2.37
C ARG A 172 23.45 -9.49 3.31
N ARG A 173 23.73 -8.22 3.01
CA ARG A 173 24.65 -7.37 3.79
C ARG A 173 24.02 -6.79 5.06
N GLN A 174 22.70 -6.93 5.25
CA GLN A 174 22.05 -6.56 6.51
C GLN A 174 22.31 -7.63 7.58
N SER A 175 23.49 -7.56 8.19
CA SER A 175 23.81 -8.31 9.41
C SER A 175 22.85 -7.87 10.52
N LYS A 176 22.19 -8.82 11.20
CA LYS A 176 21.42 -8.56 12.42
C LYS A 176 22.34 -8.33 13.65
N GLY A 177 23.65 -8.19 13.44
CA GLY A 177 24.66 -8.24 14.50
C GLY A 177 24.90 -9.65 15.05
N LEU A 178 24.23 -10.67 14.50
CA LEU A 178 24.30 -12.03 15.01
C LEU A 178 25.50 -12.79 14.44
N THR A 179 26.26 -13.39 15.34
CA THR A 179 27.33 -14.34 15.06
C THR A 179 26.77 -15.75 14.94
N ARG A 180 27.21 -16.46 13.90
CA ARG A 180 26.88 -17.87 13.70
C ARG A 180 27.77 -18.72 14.59
N TRP A 181 27.14 -19.53 15.43
CA TRP A 181 27.78 -20.57 16.23
C TRP A 181 27.26 -21.96 15.87
N ASN A 182 28.06 -23.00 16.08
CA ASN A 182 27.56 -24.37 16.15
C ASN A 182 27.51 -24.76 17.63
N CYS A 183 26.37 -25.27 18.10
CA CYS A 183 26.19 -25.67 19.48
C CYS A 183 27.19 -26.78 19.84
N PRO A 184 27.98 -26.64 20.93
CA PRO A 184 28.90 -27.69 21.38
C PRO A 184 28.21 -29.00 21.79
N GLY A 185 26.96 -28.92 22.29
CA GLY A 185 26.21 -30.08 22.75
C GLY A 185 25.51 -30.87 21.64
N CYS A 186 24.79 -30.20 20.73
CA CYS A 186 23.97 -30.87 19.71
C CYS A 186 24.39 -30.60 18.25
N GLY A 187 25.44 -29.80 18.02
CA GLY A 187 25.95 -29.47 16.68
C GLY A 187 25.06 -28.56 15.83
N ARG A 188 23.87 -28.18 16.31
CA ARG A 188 22.94 -27.31 15.56
C ARG A 188 23.46 -25.88 15.46
N ILE A 189 23.11 -25.20 14.37
CA ILE A 189 23.43 -23.78 14.18
C ILE A 189 22.63 -22.93 15.18
N SER A 190 23.34 -22.06 15.89
CA SER A 190 22.81 -21.02 16.77
C SER A 190 23.24 -19.64 16.25
N TRP A 191 22.35 -18.66 16.26
CA TRP A 191 22.66 -17.27 15.90
C TRP A 191 22.55 -16.42 17.18
N GLN A 192 23.68 -15.88 17.65
CA GLN A 192 23.79 -15.20 18.95
C GLN A 192 24.43 -13.81 18.80
N GLN A 193 24.21 -12.91 19.76
CA GLN A 193 24.77 -11.56 19.72
C GLN A 193 26.25 -11.54 20.12
N ASN A 194 26.66 -12.39 21.07
CA ASN A 194 28.04 -12.46 21.51
C ASN A 194 28.93 -13.12 20.43
N PRO A 195 29.96 -12.42 19.92
CA PRO A 195 30.88 -12.99 18.94
C PRO A 195 32.03 -13.78 19.56
N TYR A 196 32.21 -13.73 20.88
CA TYR A 196 33.34 -14.33 21.60
C TYR A 196 32.96 -15.61 22.34
N ASP A 197 31.76 -15.65 22.94
CA ASP A 197 31.30 -16.79 23.73
C ASP A 197 29.96 -17.34 23.25
N PHE A 198 29.76 -18.64 23.49
CA PHE A 198 28.52 -19.33 23.18
C PHE A 198 27.48 -19.15 24.29
N ASP A 199 26.44 -18.35 24.03
CA ASP A 199 25.41 -17.98 25.02
C ASP A 199 24.40 -19.10 25.35
N GLY A 200 24.56 -20.30 24.80
CA GLY A 200 23.68 -21.44 25.04
C GLY A 200 22.79 -21.85 23.86
N CYS A 201 22.17 -23.02 23.95
CA CYS A 201 21.39 -23.63 22.88
C CYS A 201 19.95 -23.86 23.29
N ARG A 202 19.00 -23.21 22.60
CA ARG A 202 17.55 -23.41 22.82
C ARG A 202 17.04 -24.85 22.61
N PHE A 203 17.87 -25.72 22.06
CA PHE A 203 17.55 -27.12 21.80
C PHE A 203 18.20 -28.10 22.78
N CYS A 204 19.02 -27.59 23.72
CA CYS A 204 19.66 -28.37 24.78
C CYS A 204 19.17 -27.93 26.17
N ILE A 205 18.08 -27.16 26.22
CA ILE A 205 17.36 -26.78 27.45
C ILE A 205 16.29 -27.82 27.71
#